data_AF-F4C1J7-F1
#
_entry.id   AF-F4C1J7-F1
#
_cell.length_a   1.000
_cell.length_b   1.000
_cell.length_c   1.000
_cell.angle_alpha   90.00
_cell.angle_beta   90.00
_cell.angle_gamma   90.00
#
_symmetry.space_group_name_H-M   'P 1'
#
loop_
_entity.id
_entity.type
_entity.pdbx_description
1 polymer ?
#
loop_
_entity_poly.entity_id
_entity_poly.type
_entity_poly.pdbx_seq_one_letter_code
_entity_poly.pdbx_strand_id
1 'polypeptide(L)'
;MEDKIIHLSARYQILISMHSLAFLFHSIIRASLAILLLIVISFTFFSCEKDNYNPENYWPQVGHRIDMVERYWGPPDDRDSYYNGDVFIVSYYYYNEGIFIEFFQDRVDFIGDL
;
A
#
# COMPACT_ATOMS: atom_id res chain seq x y z
N MET A 1 28.02 65.57 3.65
CA MET A 1 26.72 65.12 3.09
C MET A 1 26.86 63.74 2.45
N GLU A 2 28.02 63.45 1.84
CA GLU A 2 28.36 62.19 1.17
C GLU A 2 28.43 60.97 2.11
N ASP A 3 28.98 61.09 3.32
CA ASP A 3 29.07 59.95 4.27
C ASP A 3 27.70 59.37 4.67
N LYS A 4 26.67 60.22 4.74
CA LYS A 4 25.30 59.79 5.05
C LYS A 4 24.69 59.01 3.89
N ILE A 5 25.06 59.33 2.65
CA ILE A 5 24.57 58.66 1.45
C ILE A 5 25.22 57.28 1.32
N ILE A 6 26.52 57.16 1.65
CA ILE A 6 27.26 55.88 1.64
C ILE A 6 26.74 54.93 2.72
N HIS A 7 26.49 55.42 3.94
CA HIS A 7 25.89 54.59 4.99
C HIS A 7 24.45 54.17 4.66
N LEU A 8 23.69 55.02 3.98
CA LEU A 8 22.32 54.70 3.56
C LEU A 8 22.32 53.66 2.43
N SER A 9 23.22 53.76 1.44
CA SER A 9 23.34 52.78 0.35
C SER A 9 23.79 51.40 0.84
N ALA A 10 24.71 51.34 1.79
CA ALA A 10 25.14 50.07 2.41
C ALA A 10 24.00 49.36 3.16
N ARG A 11 23.12 50.11 3.84
CA ARG A 11 21.93 49.55 4.51
C ARG A 11 20.93 48.95 3.52
N TYR A 12 20.71 49.61 2.38
CA TYR A 12 19.85 49.07 1.32
C TYR A 12 20.44 47.81 0.67
N GLN A 13 21.75 47.75 0.46
CA GLN A 13 22.40 46.54 -0.09
C GLN A 13 22.29 45.34 0.86
N ILE A 14 22.44 45.55 2.17
CA ILE A 14 22.22 44.49 3.18
C ILE A 14 20.77 44.02 3.15
N LEU A 15 19.80 44.95 3.10
CA LEU A 15 18.39 44.61 3.07
C LEU A 15 18.01 43.80 1.82
N ILE A 16 18.51 44.19 0.65
CA ILE A 16 18.28 43.45 -0.61
C ILE A 16 18.92 42.06 -0.54
N SER A 17 20.13 41.95 -0.02
CA SER A 17 20.82 40.65 0.16
C SER A 17 20.03 39.71 1.08
N MET A 18 19.49 40.23 2.18
CA MET A 18 18.65 39.45 3.11
C MET A 18 17.33 38.99 2.46
N HIS A 19 16.69 39.83 1.64
CA HIS A 19 15.47 39.45 0.92
C HIS A 19 15.74 38.36 -0.14
N SER A 20 16.83 38.49 -0.88
CA SER A 20 17.25 37.49 -1.87
C SER A 20 17.58 36.15 -1.21
N LEU A 21 18.26 36.18 -0.05
CA LEU A 21 18.56 34.96 0.72
C LEU A 21 17.28 34.29 1.24
N ALA A 22 16.34 35.07 1.78
CA ALA A 22 15.05 34.56 2.26
C ALA A 22 14.23 33.92 1.12
N PHE A 23 14.26 34.54 -0.07
CA PHE A 23 13.60 33.99 -1.27
C PHE A 23 14.23 32.65 -1.70
N LEU A 24 15.55 32.56 -1.71
CA LEU A 24 16.27 31.31 -2.02
C LEU A 24 15.94 30.19 -1.01
N PHE A 25 15.95 30.51 0.29
CA PHE A 25 15.56 29.55 1.33
C PHE A 25 14.13 29.07 1.17
N HIS A 26 13.18 29.97 0.89
CA HIS A 26 11.78 29.61 0.68
C HIS A 26 11.59 28.70 -0.55
N SER A 27 12.34 28.95 -1.63
CA SER A 27 12.32 28.13 -2.84
C SER A 27 12.84 26.70 -2.58
N ILE A 28 13.96 26.57 -1.85
CA ILE A 28 14.55 25.27 -1.51
C ILE A 28 13.60 24.45 -0.62
N ILE A 29 12.99 25.06 0.39
CA ILE A 29 12.04 24.37 1.28
C ILE A 29 10.84 23.85 0.49
N ARG A 30 10.27 24.66 -0.41
CA ARG A 30 9.15 24.24 -1.26
C ARG A 30 9.53 23.08 -2.20
N ALA A 31 10.71 23.15 -2.81
CA ALA A 31 11.21 22.09 -3.68
C ALA A 31 11.40 20.77 -2.91
N SER A 32 12.00 20.82 -1.72
CA SER A 32 12.19 19.65 -0.86
C SER A 32 10.86 19.03 -0.43
N LEU A 33 9.86 19.85 -0.06
CA LEU A 33 8.52 19.36 0.28
C LEU A 33 7.81 18.72 -0.92
N ALA A 34 7.95 19.28 -2.12
CA ALA A 34 7.38 18.72 -3.33
C ALA A 34 8.00 17.36 -3.69
N ILE A 35 9.32 17.21 -3.54
CA ILE A 35 10.02 15.94 -3.75
C ILE A 35 9.56 14.90 -2.73
N LEU A 36 9.46 15.28 -1.45
CA LEU A 36 8.97 14.38 -0.39
C LEU A 36 7.55 13.89 -0.69
N LEU A 37 6.65 14.77 -1.11
CA LEU A 37 5.29 14.40 -1.51
C LEU A 37 5.30 13.45 -2.70
N LEU A 38 6.14 13.69 -3.70
CA LEU A 38 6.24 12.85 -4.88
C LEU A 38 6.77 11.45 -4.54
N ILE A 39 7.72 11.36 -3.61
CA ILE A 39 8.22 10.10 -3.06
C ILE A 39 7.08 9.35 -2.34
N VAL A 40 6.40 10.00 -1.39
CA VAL A 40 5.31 9.38 -0.63
C VAL A 40 4.20 8.87 -1.56
N ILE A 41 3.80 9.68 -2.54
CA ILE A 41 2.80 9.30 -3.55
C ILE A 41 3.29 8.11 -4.38
N SER A 42 4.55 8.11 -4.81
CA SER A 42 5.09 6.99 -5.58
C SER A 42 5.07 5.71 -4.75
N PHE A 43 5.52 5.73 -3.50
CA PHE A 43 5.51 4.55 -2.62
C PHE A 43 4.09 4.04 -2.33
N THR A 44 3.09 4.92 -2.19
CA THR A 44 1.71 4.47 -1.99
C THR A 44 1.09 3.86 -3.26
N PHE A 45 1.44 4.34 -4.45
CA PHE A 45 1.00 3.72 -5.71
C PHE A 45 1.73 2.42 -6.04
N PHE A 46 3.01 2.27 -5.66
CA PHE A 46 3.77 1.02 -5.85
C PHE A 46 3.43 -0.06 -4.81
N SER A 47 2.78 0.29 -3.69
CA SER A 47 2.31 -0.67 -2.67
C SER A 47 0.92 -1.26 -2.99
N CYS A 48 0.37 -1.01 -4.17
CA CYS A 48 -0.73 -1.82 -4.70
C CYS A 48 -0.11 -3.13 -5.23
N GLU A 49 0.34 -3.96 -4.29
CA GLU A 49 0.92 -5.25 -4.56
C GLU A 49 -0.18 -6.11 -5.21
N LYS A 50 -0.07 -6.33 -6.52
CA LYS A 50 -0.83 -7.39 -7.17
C LYS A 50 -0.26 -8.66 -6.56
N ASP A 51 -1.03 -9.33 -5.70
CA ASP A 51 -0.58 -10.51 -4.99
C ASP A 51 0.07 -11.50 -5.96
N ASN A 52 1.41 -11.54 -5.93
CA ASN A 52 2.21 -12.31 -6.88
C ASN A 52 2.44 -13.68 -6.26
N TYR A 53 1.36 -14.45 -6.14
CA TYR A 53 1.45 -15.81 -5.65
C TYR A 53 2.25 -16.65 -6.63
N ASN A 54 3.37 -17.21 -6.16
CA ASN A 54 4.08 -18.25 -6.90
C ASN A 54 3.26 -19.54 -6.80
N PRO A 55 2.86 -20.17 -7.94
CA PRO A 55 2.12 -21.43 -7.92
C PRO A 55 2.76 -22.52 -7.06
N GLU A 56 4.09 -22.56 -7.01
CA GLU A 56 4.84 -23.61 -6.29
C GLU A 56 4.75 -23.47 -4.76
N ASN A 57 4.44 -22.27 -4.25
CA ASN A 57 4.45 -21.97 -2.82
C ASN A 57 3.12 -21.36 -2.34
N TYR A 58 2.05 -21.49 -3.12
CA TYR A 58 0.77 -20.93 -2.73
C TYR A 58 0.19 -21.67 -1.52
N TRP A 59 -0.17 -20.91 -0.49
CA TRP A 59 -0.92 -21.38 0.66
C TRP A 59 -2.18 -20.51 0.83
N PRO A 60 -3.38 -21.10 0.93
CA PRO A 60 -4.62 -20.36 1.18
C PRO A 60 -4.52 -19.50 2.45
N GLN A 61 -5.09 -18.30 2.41
CA GLN A 61 -5.19 -17.40 3.56
C GLN A 61 -6.60 -16.81 3.60
N VAL A 62 -7.02 -16.37 4.80
CA VAL A 62 -8.30 -15.70 5.00
C VAL A 62 -8.42 -14.50 4.04
N GLY A 63 -9.56 -14.41 3.37
CA GLY A 63 -9.87 -13.37 2.37
C GLY A 63 -9.54 -13.75 0.91
N HIS A 64 -8.73 -14.80 0.68
CA HIS A 64 -8.46 -15.31 -0.66
C HIS A 64 -9.75 -15.83 -1.30
N ARG A 65 -9.86 -15.71 -2.62
CA ARG A 65 -11.05 -16.17 -3.35
C ARG A 65 -10.98 -17.65 -3.66
N ILE A 66 -12.14 -18.30 -3.72
CA ILE A 66 -12.26 -19.73 -4.04
C ILE A 66 -11.63 -20.09 -5.39
N ASP A 67 -11.75 -19.23 -6.40
CA ASP A 67 -11.14 -19.44 -7.72
C ASP A 67 -9.61 -19.35 -7.71
N MET A 68 -9.04 -18.67 -6.71
CA MET A 68 -7.59 -18.61 -6.50
C MET A 68 -7.09 -19.92 -5.89
N VAL A 69 -7.81 -20.45 -4.89
CA VAL A 69 -7.48 -21.74 -4.27
C VAL A 69 -7.54 -22.84 -5.32
N GLU A 70 -8.64 -22.93 -6.08
CA GLU A 70 -8.79 -23.93 -7.14
C GLU A 70 -7.75 -23.80 -8.25
N ARG A 71 -7.30 -22.57 -8.57
CA ARG A 71 -6.27 -22.35 -9.59
C ARG A 71 -4.91 -22.92 -9.19
N TYR A 72 -4.54 -22.79 -7.92
CA TYR A 72 -3.20 -23.16 -7.45
C TYR A 72 -3.14 -24.57 -6.85
N TRP A 73 -4.20 -24.99 -6.14
CA TRP A 73 -4.27 -26.32 -5.52
C TRP A 73 -5.09 -27.32 -6.34
N GLY A 74 -5.83 -26.87 -7.34
CA GLY A 74 -6.79 -27.71 -8.05
C GLY A 74 -8.10 -27.87 -7.28
N PRO A 75 -9.04 -28.67 -7.81
CA PRO A 75 -10.31 -28.93 -7.15
C PRO A 75 -10.08 -29.68 -5.81
N PRO A 76 -10.97 -29.51 -4.82
CA PRO A 76 -10.88 -30.24 -3.56
C PRO A 76 -11.17 -31.73 -3.74
N ASP A 77 -10.73 -32.55 -2.80
CA ASP A 77 -11.03 -33.98 -2.77
C ASP A 77 -12.51 -34.23 -2.46
N ASP A 78 -13.08 -33.44 -1.54
CA ASP A 78 -14.50 -33.45 -1.19
C ASP A 78 -15.01 -32.02 -0.92
N ARG A 79 -16.32 -31.82 -0.99
CA ARG A 79 -16.97 -30.54 -0.70
C ARG A 79 -18.30 -30.71 0.01
N ASP A 80 -18.55 -29.84 0.99
CA ASP A 80 -19.86 -29.70 1.65
C ASP A 80 -20.36 -28.26 1.54
N SER A 81 -21.66 -28.06 1.70
CA SER A 81 -22.28 -26.73 1.72
C SER A 81 -23.36 -26.63 2.78
N TYR A 82 -23.32 -25.55 3.53
CA TYR A 82 -24.30 -25.23 4.56
C TYR A 82 -25.07 -23.97 4.18
N TYR A 83 -26.41 -24.05 4.26
CA TYR A 83 -27.29 -22.91 4.05
C TYR A 83 -28.39 -22.87 5.11
N ASN A 84 -28.56 -21.72 5.78
CA ASN A 84 -29.57 -21.54 6.83
C ASN A 84 -30.61 -20.45 6.54
N GLY A 85 -30.63 -19.90 5.32
CA GLY A 85 -31.49 -18.78 4.94
C GLY A 85 -30.70 -17.47 4.76
N ASP A 86 -29.77 -17.18 5.68
CA ASP A 86 -29.02 -15.92 5.71
C ASP A 86 -27.54 -16.11 5.38
N VAL A 87 -27.00 -17.29 5.70
CA VAL A 87 -25.58 -17.63 5.58
C VAL A 87 -25.44 -18.80 4.62
N PHE A 88 -24.55 -18.65 3.65
CA PHE A 88 -24.12 -19.72 2.75
C PHE A 88 -22.61 -19.95 2.94
N ILE A 89 -22.24 -21.15 3.39
CA ILE A 89 -20.87 -21.58 3.61
C ILE A 89 -20.59 -22.77 2.69
N VAL A 90 -19.41 -22.77 2.07
CA VAL A 90 -18.90 -23.91 1.31
C VAL A 90 -17.63 -24.40 1.99
N SER A 91 -17.50 -25.70 2.24
CA SER A 91 -16.33 -26.29 2.87
C SER A 91 -15.61 -27.20 1.88
N TYR A 92 -14.33 -26.95 1.63
CA TYR A 92 -13.46 -27.77 0.78
C TYR A 92 -12.52 -28.60 1.64
N TYR A 93 -12.39 -29.88 1.29
CA TYR A 93 -11.54 -30.83 2.01
C TYR A 93 -10.37 -31.24 1.12
N TYR A 94 -9.15 -31.10 1.64
CA TYR A 94 -7.90 -31.46 1.00
C TYR A 94 -7.18 -32.49 1.89
N TYR A 95 -7.45 -33.77 1.65
CA TYR A 95 -7.02 -34.86 2.54
C TYR A 95 -5.51 -35.11 2.46
N ASN A 96 -4.88 -34.85 1.32
CA ASN A 96 -3.43 -34.98 1.18
C ASN A 96 -2.68 -33.94 2.00
N GLU A 97 -3.23 -32.73 2.08
CA GLU A 97 -2.72 -31.60 2.85
C GLU A 97 -3.15 -31.68 4.33
N GLY A 98 -4.17 -32.48 4.64
CA GLY A 98 -4.69 -32.67 5.99
C GLY A 98 -5.46 -31.46 6.52
N ILE A 99 -6.08 -30.67 5.62
CA ILE A 99 -6.80 -29.45 6.00
C ILE A 99 -8.17 -29.36 5.33
N PHE A 100 -9.04 -28.54 5.92
CA PHE A 100 -10.27 -28.06 5.29
C PHE A 100 -10.31 -26.54 5.26
N ILE A 101 -11.01 -26.00 4.27
CA ILE A 101 -11.13 -24.57 4.01
C ILE A 101 -12.61 -24.22 3.91
N GLU A 102 -13.09 -23.30 4.75
CA GLU A 102 -14.45 -22.79 4.70
C GLU A 102 -14.49 -21.46 3.97
N PHE A 103 -15.44 -21.33 3.06
CA PHE A 103 -15.70 -20.15 2.27
C PHE A 103 -17.03 -19.54 2.68
N PHE A 104 -17.00 -18.26 3.07
CA PHE A 104 -18.19 -17.44 3.14
C PHE A 104 -18.33 -16.67 1.83
N GLN A 105 -19.44 -16.88 1.13
CA GLN A 105 -19.62 -16.42 -0.26
C GLN A 105 -18.55 -17.01 -1.20
N ASP A 106 -17.59 -16.20 -1.65
CA ASP A 106 -16.52 -16.62 -2.55
C ASP A 106 -15.12 -16.47 -1.92
N ARG A 107 -15.03 -16.27 -0.60
CA ARG A 107 -13.77 -16.00 0.11
C ARG A 107 -13.52 -16.94 1.27
N VAL A 108 -12.26 -17.31 1.45
CA VAL A 108 -11.79 -18.07 2.61
C VAL A 108 -12.13 -17.29 3.87
N ASP A 109 -12.97 -17.87 4.71
CA ASP A 109 -13.31 -17.36 6.04
C ASP A 109 -12.45 -18.06 7.09
N PHE A 110 -12.27 -19.38 6.95
CA PHE A 110 -11.56 -20.20 7.92
C PHE A 110 -10.74 -21.32 7.25
N ILE A 111 -9.63 -21.68 7.89
CA ILE A 111 -8.78 -22.82 7.52
C ILE A 111 -8.52 -23.62 8.79
N GLY A 112 -8.83 -24.92 8.77
CA GLY A 112 -8.64 -25.83 9.90
C GLY A 112 -7.98 -27.14 9.48
N ASP A 113 -7.49 -27.89 10.46
CA ASP A 113 -6.89 -29.20 10.26
C ASP A 113 -7.99 -30.29 10.25
N LEU A 114 -7.77 -31.37 9.48
CA LEU A 114 -8.66 -32.53 9.34
C LEU A 114 -8.35 -33.68 10.31
#